data_AF-A0A7S1R7J4-F1
#
_entry.id   AF-A0A7S1R7J4-F1
#
_cell.length_a   1.000
_cell.length_b   1.000
_cell.length_c   1.000
_cell.angle_alpha   90.00
_cell.angle_beta   90.00
_cell.angle_gamma   90.00
#
_symmetry.space_group_name_H-M   'P 1'
#
loop_
_entity.id
_entity.type
_entity.pdbx_description
1 polymer ?
#
loop_
_entity_poly.entity_id
_entity_poly.type
_entity_poly.pdbx_seq_one_letter_code
_entity_poly.pdbx_strand_id
1 'polypeptide(L)'
;AAVELPLSQKEPGSLFAAQVSVGTPPQRLWLRVDSASQWTYIPDAQGFGAGGFSSDNSSSAKLGEEKSITFVDGSSISGVLLRDDVEIGGLRAALVPLLLARNATPRPSVKAVGLLGLICFQGTDFRAATWNLFSGDAPQEGLLQ
;
A
#
# COMPACT_ATOMS: atom_id res chain seq x y z
N ALA A 1 13.66 -18.91 -1.68
CA ALA A 1 12.42 -19.48 -2.26
C ALA A 1 11.74 -18.37 -3.05
N ALA A 2 11.16 -18.68 -4.21
CA ALA A 2 10.34 -17.73 -4.96
C ALA A 2 8.94 -17.69 -4.34
N VAL A 3 8.33 -16.50 -4.30
CA VAL A 3 6.92 -16.33 -3.94
C VAL A 3 6.14 -16.12 -5.23
N GLU A 4 5.13 -16.95 -5.46
CA GLU A 4 4.23 -16.79 -6.59
C GLU A 4 2.99 -16.02 -6.16
N LEU A 5 2.66 -14.98 -6.92
CA LEU A 5 1.49 -14.14 -6.69
C LEU A 5 0.51 -14.30 -7.85
N PRO A 6 -0.61 -15.02 -7.67
CA PRO A 6 -1.60 -15.16 -8.72
C PRO A 6 -2.25 -13.79 -9.00
N LEU A 7 -2.19 -13.38 -10.27
CA LEU A 7 -2.81 -12.15 -10.73
C LEU A 7 -4.17 -12.44 -11.34
N SER A 8 -5.13 -11.55 -11.08
CA SER A 8 -6.44 -11.55 -11.73
C SER A 8 -6.60 -10.29 -12.55
N GLN A 9 -7.11 -10.45 -13.76
CA GLN A 9 -7.55 -9.30 -14.55
C GLN A 9 -8.82 -8.71 -13.92
N LYS A 10 -8.80 -7.40 -13.64
CA LYS A 10 -9.95 -6.67 -13.08
C LYS A 10 -10.62 -5.74 -14.08
N GLU A 11 -9.92 -5.41 -15.16
CA GLU A 11 -10.46 -4.65 -16.28
C GLU A 11 -9.96 -5.24 -17.61
N PRO A 12 -10.83 -5.41 -18.62
CA PRO A 12 -10.42 -5.80 -19.96
C PRO A 12 -9.34 -4.85 -20.52
N GLY A 13 -8.15 -5.39 -20.80
CA GLY A 13 -7.07 -4.67 -21.48
C GLY A 13 -6.13 -3.80 -20.63
N SER A 14 -6.29 -3.67 -19.30
CA SER A 14 -5.49 -2.68 -18.54
C SER A 14 -4.96 -3.11 -17.18
N LEU A 15 -5.69 -3.91 -16.39
CA LEU A 15 -5.40 -4.02 -14.95
C LEU A 15 -5.29 -5.46 -14.45
N PHE A 16 -4.07 -5.84 -14.05
CA PHE A 16 -3.79 -7.04 -13.26
C PHE A 16 -3.64 -6.67 -11.78
N ALA A 17 -4.38 -7.36 -10.92
CA ALA A 17 -4.32 -7.16 -9.48
C ALA A 17 -4.02 -8.47 -8.75
N ALA A 18 -3.24 -8.37 -7.68
CA ALA A 18 -3.01 -9.45 -6.72
C ALA A 18 -3.93 -9.29 -5.51
N GLN A 19 -4.27 -10.40 -4.86
CA GLN A 19 -4.85 -10.34 -3.52
C GLN A 19 -3.76 -10.12 -2.48
N VAL A 20 -3.99 -9.15 -1.61
CA VAL A 20 -3.13 -8.83 -0.47
C VAL A 20 -4.00 -8.84 0.79
N SER A 21 -3.51 -9.48 1.83
CA SER A 21 -4.14 -9.49 3.15
C SER A 21 -3.54 -8.39 4.00
N VAL A 22 -4.37 -7.54 4.59
CA VAL A 22 -3.92 -6.44 5.47
C VAL A 22 -4.68 -6.49 6.79
N GLY A 23 -3.98 -6.28 7.90
CA GLY A 23 -4.57 -6.14 9.22
C GLY A 23 -4.74 -7.42 10.03
N THR A 24 -5.27 -7.25 11.23
CA THR A 24 -5.56 -8.32 12.19
C THR A 24 -6.97 -8.16 12.77
N PRO A 25 -7.95 -9.02 12.43
CA PRO A 25 -7.85 -10.13 11.50
C PRO A 25 -7.61 -9.67 10.04
N PRO A 26 -7.04 -10.52 9.18
CA PRO A 26 -6.72 -10.15 7.80
C PRO A 26 -7.95 -9.76 6.97
N GLN A 27 -7.89 -8.60 6.33
CA GLN A 27 -8.83 -8.10 5.34
C GLN A 27 -8.23 -8.26 3.94
N ARG A 28 -8.92 -8.97 3.04
CA ARG A 28 -8.43 -9.22 1.68
C ARG A 28 -8.77 -8.07 0.75
N LEU A 29 -7.75 -7.53 0.10
CA LEU A 29 -7.83 -6.39 -0.81
C LEU A 29 -7.25 -6.77 -2.17
N TRP A 30 -7.71 -6.11 -3.23
CA TRP A 30 -7.12 -6.23 -4.56
C TRP A 30 -6.20 -5.04 -4.81
N LEU A 31 -4.93 -5.29 -5.10
CA LEU A 31 -3.96 -4.24 -5.43
C LEU A 31 -3.42 -4.45 -6.84
N ARG A 32 -3.49 -3.41 -7.67
CA ARG A 32 -2.80 -3.36 -8.96
C ARG A 32 -1.30 -3.43 -8.72
N VAL A 33 -0.61 -4.35 -9.39
CA VAL A 33 0.85 -4.40 -9.32
C VAL A 33 1.43 -3.36 -10.26
N ASP A 34 2.26 -2.46 -9.72
CA ASP A 34 2.86 -1.37 -10.47
C ASP A 34 4.37 -1.31 -10.19
N SER A 35 5.16 -1.84 -11.12
CA SER A 35 6.62 -1.88 -10.99
C SER A 35 7.29 -0.52 -11.23
N ALA A 36 6.55 0.48 -11.70
CA ALA A 36 7.04 1.83 -11.96
C ALA A 36 6.69 2.81 -10.82
N SER A 37 5.87 2.40 -9.85
CA SER A 37 5.46 3.22 -8.71
C SER A 37 6.18 2.82 -7.43
N GLN A 38 6.54 3.82 -6.63
CA GLN A 38 7.08 3.67 -5.26
C GLN A 38 5.99 3.65 -4.19
N TRP A 39 4.78 4.02 -4.58
CA TRP A 39 3.69 4.20 -3.64
C TRP A 39 2.90 2.91 -3.54
N THR A 40 2.61 2.49 -2.31
CA THR A 40 1.59 1.47 -2.05
C THR A 40 0.44 2.13 -1.32
N TYR A 41 -0.77 2.00 -1.88
CA TYR A 41 -1.98 2.50 -1.25
C TYR A 41 -3.09 1.46 -1.31
N ILE A 42 -3.94 1.49 -0.30
CA ILE A 42 -5.13 0.65 -0.20
C ILE A 42 -6.37 1.53 -0.10
N PRO A 43 -7.50 1.14 -0.71
CA PRO A 43 -8.73 1.92 -0.65
C PRO A 43 -9.33 1.87 0.76
N ASP A 44 -9.69 3.02 1.33
CA ASP A 44 -10.45 3.13 2.58
C ASP A 44 -11.91 2.75 2.32
N ALA A 45 -12.47 1.87 3.17
CA ALA A 45 -13.88 1.49 3.11
C ALA A 45 -14.81 2.71 3.22
N GLN A 46 -14.41 3.75 3.97
CA GLN A 46 -15.19 4.98 4.10
C GLN A 46 -15.21 5.81 2.80
N GLY A 47 -14.09 5.84 2.06
CA GLY A 47 -13.96 6.64 0.82
C GLY A 47 -14.43 5.91 -0.44
N PHE A 48 -14.25 4.59 -0.48
CA PHE A 48 -14.42 3.76 -1.67
C PHE A 48 -15.52 2.70 -1.54
N GLY A 49 -16.09 2.52 -0.34
CA GLY A 49 -17.22 1.62 -0.08
C GLY A 49 -16.81 0.16 0.07
N ALA A 50 -17.74 -0.74 -0.26
CA ALA A 50 -17.54 -2.18 -0.12
C ALA A 50 -16.32 -2.66 -0.92
N GLY A 51 -15.39 -3.34 -0.24
CA GLY A 51 -14.11 -3.79 -0.79
C GLY A 51 -12.90 -2.95 -0.40
N GLY A 52 -13.11 -1.81 0.26
CA GLY A 52 -12.05 -1.07 0.95
C GLY A 52 -11.65 -1.70 2.29
N PHE A 53 -10.49 -1.29 2.78
CA PHE A 53 -9.96 -1.61 4.10
C PHE A 53 -10.65 -0.77 5.17
N SER A 54 -11.03 -1.41 6.28
CA SER A 54 -11.58 -0.73 7.47
C SER A 54 -10.55 -0.79 8.60
N SER A 55 -9.90 0.33 8.91
CA SER A 55 -8.94 0.41 10.02
C SER A 55 -9.54 0.00 11.36
N ASP A 56 -10.83 0.31 11.57
CA ASP A 56 -11.55 -0.01 12.82
C ASP A 56 -11.70 -1.53 13.02
N ASN A 57 -11.53 -2.32 11.96
CA ASN A 57 -11.58 -3.78 11.97
C ASN A 57 -10.19 -4.42 11.96
N SER A 58 -9.13 -3.67 12.25
CA SER A 58 -7.76 -4.17 12.37
C SER A 58 -7.12 -3.73 13.69
N SER A 59 -6.80 -4.68 14.56
CA SER A 59 -6.13 -4.39 15.84
C SER A 59 -4.65 -4.01 15.68
N SER A 60 -4.05 -4.26 14.51
CA SER A 60 -2.66 -3.90 14.21
C SER A 60 -2.52 -2.57 13.46
N ALA A 61 -3.63 -1.95 13.08
CA ALA A 61 -3.65 -0.67 12.36
C ALA A 61 -3.12 0.48 13.24
N LYS A 62 -2.18 1.24 12.70
CA LYS A 62 -1.69 2.50 13.27
C LYS A 62 -1.84 3.61 12.25
N LEU A 63 -2.81 4.49 12.47
CA LEU A 63 -3.04 5.66 11.63
C LEU A 63 -2.04 6.77 11.95
N GLY A 64 -1.62 7.49 10.91
CA GLY A 64 -0.72 8.63 10.97
C GLY A 64 -1.35 9.90 10.39
N GLU A 65 -0.49 10.78 9.89
CA GLU A 65 -0.89 12.05 9.29
C GLU A 65 -1.57 11.90 7.91
N GLU A 66 -2.24 12.97 7.48
CA GLU A 66 -2.78 13.05 6.12
C GLU A 66 -1.66 13.14 5.09
N LYS A 67 -1.88 12.52 3.93
CA LYS A 67 -0.95 12.52 2.81
C LYS A 67 -1.69 12.61 1.48
N SER A 68 -1.10 13.35 0.55
CA SER A 68 -1.52 13.39 -0.85
C SER A 68 -0.33 13.05 -1.76
N ILE A 69 -0.60 12.29 -2.81
CA ILE A 69 0.33 11.92 -3.87
C ILE A 69 -0.25 12.44 -5.17
N THR A 70 0.57 13.15 -5.95
CA THR A 70 0.23 13.57 -7.32
C THR A 70 1.16 12.85 -8.29
N PHE A 71 0.58 12.20 -9.30
CA PHE A 71 1.29 11.51 -10.35
C PHE A 71 1.61 12.44 -11.53
N VAL A 72 2.48 12.00 -12.42
CA VAL A 72 2.95 12.78 -13.59
C VAL A 72 1.82 13.15 -14.54
N ASP A 73 0.77 12.33 -14.62
CA ASP A 73 -0.42 12.57 -15.43
C ASP A 73 -1.40 13.57 -14.77
N GLY A 74 -1.04 14.15 -13.63
CA GLY A 74 -1.86 15.09 -12.86
C GLY A 74 -2.92 14.41 -12.00
N SER A 75 -3.06 13.08 -12.07
CA SER A 75 -3.92 12.35 -11.15
C SER A 75 -3.38 12.43 -9.72
N SER A 76 -4.26 12.32 -8.73
CA SER A 76 -3.89 12.36 -7.33
C SER A 76 -4.66 11.37 -6.47
N ILE A 77 -4.01 10.92 -5.41
CA ILE A 77 -4.59 10.08 -4.35
C ILE A 77 -4.30 10.76 -3.02
N SER A 78 -5.33 10.89 -2.18
CA SER A 78 -5.17 11.44 -0.83
C SER A 78 -5.85 10.58 0.22
N GLY A 79 -5.32 10.63 1.44
CA GLY A 79 -5.72 9.76 2.53
C GLY A 79 -4.88 9.98 3.77
N VAL A 80 -4.78 8.96 4.60
CA VAL A 80 -3.96 8.96 5.82
C VAL A 80 -2.88 7.89 5.73
N LEU A 81 -1.71 8.18 6.31
CA LEU A 81 -0.69 7.15 6.47
C LEU A 81 -1.22 6.04 7.39
N LEU A 82 -0.90 4.81 7.04
CA LEU A 82 -1.25 3.61 7.78
C LEU A 82 0.02 2.77 7.94
N ARG A 83 0.24 2.24 9.15
CA ARG A 83 1.12 1.08 9.35
C ARG A 83 0.27 -0.08 9.81
N ASP A 84 0.38 -1.21 9.13
CA ASP A 84 -0.36 -2.42 9.50
C ASP A 84 0.38 -3.69 9.04
N ASP A 85 -0.07 -4.83 9.51
CA ASP A 85 0.46 -6.12 9.09
C ASP A 85 -0.03 -6.44 7.67
N VAL A 86 0.87 -6.89 6.82
CA VAL A 86 0.60 -7.23 5.43
C VAL A 86 1.07 -8.65 5.17
N GLU A 87 0.22 -9.43 4.51
CA GLU A 87 0.52 -10.78 4.07
C GLU A 87 0.31 -10.93 2.56
N ILE A 88 1.35 -11.43 1.89
CA ILE A 88 1.43 -11.60 0.43
C ILE A 88 2.06 -12.97 0.15
N GLY A 89 1.31 -13.85 -0.52
CA GLY A 89 1.82 -15.18 -0.90
C GLY A 89 2.31 -16.03 0.29
N GLY A 90 1.66 -15.89 1.45
CA GLY A 90 2.05 -16.58 2.70
C GLY A 90 3.24 -15.96 3.43
N LEU A 91 3.86 -14.90 2.90
CA LEU A 91 4.84 -14.10 3.61
C LEU A 91 4.15 -12.97 4.36
N ARG A 92 4.45 -12.83 5.65
CA ARG A 92 3.93 -11.75 6.50
C ARG A 92 5.03 -10.76 6.85
N ALA A 93 4.71 -9.48 6.75
CA ALA A 93 5.51 -8.37 7.24
C ALA A 93 4.66 -7.53 8.20
N ALA A 94 5.26 -7.08 9.31
CA ALA A 94 4.57 -6.31 10.33
C ALA A 94 4.78 -4.80 10.14
N LEU A 95 3.78 -4.00 10.52
CA LEU A 95 3.83 -2.53 10.50
C LEU A 95 4.30 -1.93 9.17
N VAL A 96 3.90 -2.57 8.08
CA VAL A 96 4.20 -2.15 6.72
C VAL A 96 3.58 -0.78 6.48
N PRO A 97 4.36 0.18 5.98
CA PRO A 97 3.89 1.52 5.71
C PRO A 97 3.06 1.56 4.41
N LEU A 98 1.83 2.07 4.50
CA LEU A 98 0.81 2.13 3.45
C LEU A 98 0.14 3.51 3.45
N LEU A 99 -0.47 3.89 2.34
CA LEU A 99 -1.45 4.98 2.30
C LEU A 99 -2.87 4.41 2.31
N LEU A 100 -3.67 4.77 3.32
CA LEU A 100 -5.11 4.48 3.36
C LEU A 100 -5.85 5.57 2.58
N ALA A 101 -6.11 5.29 1.30
CA ALA A 101 -6.65 6.24 0.34
C ALA A 101 -8.14 6.50 0.59
N ARG A 102 -8.51 7.77 0.76
CA ARG A 102 -9.91 8.21 0.95
C ARG A 102 -10.49 8.86 -0.30
N ASN A 103 -9.64 9.52 -1.08
CA ASN A 103 -10.03 10.23 -2.29
C ASN A 103 -9.04 9.98 -3.43
N ALA A 104 -9.55 10.06 -4.66
CA ALA A 104 -8.80 9.92 -5.89
C ALA A 104 -9.34 10.87 -6.96
N THR A 105 -8.44 11.50 -7.71
CA THR A 105 -8.77 12.39 -8.83
C THR A 105 -7.96 12.01 -10.06
N PRO A 106 -8.57 11.65 -11.20
CA PRO A 106 -9.99 11.34 -11.33
C PRO A 106 -10.35 10.12 -10.48
N ARG A 107 -11.64 9.96 -10.18
CA ARG A 107 -12.10 8.81 -9.40
C ARG A 107 -11.95 7.54 -10.25
N PRO A 108 -11.32 6.47 -9.75
CA PRO A 108 -11.13 5.25 -10.52
C PRO A 108 -12.46 4.57 -10.82
N SER A 109 -12.54 3.93 -12.00
CA SER A 109 -13.66 3.08 -12.44
C SER A 109 -13.91 1.91 -11.49
N VAL A 110 -12.84 1.30 -10.97
CA VAL A 110 -12.90 0.26 -9.95
C VAL A 110 -12.55 0.84 -8.58
N LYS A 111 -13.57 1.03 -7.74
CA LYS A 111 -13.43 1.71 -6.44
C LYS A 111 -12.59 0.91 -5.43
N ALA A 112 -12.58 -0.42 -5.50
CA ALA A 112 -11.97 -1.27 -4.48
C ALA A 112 -10.62 -1.90 -4.91
N VAL A 113 -9.91 -1.27 -5.86
CA VAL A 113 -8.58 -1.71 -6.25
C VAL A 113 -7.56 -0.65 -5.84
N GLY A 114 -6.63 -1.03 -4.96
CA GLY A 114 -5.49 -0.21 -4.58
C GLY A 114 -4.30 -0.40 -5.53
N LEU A 115 -3.12 0.01 -5.09
CA LEU A 115 -1.89 -0.08 -5.86
C LEU A 115 -0.76 -0.62 -4.98
N LEU A 116 -0.02 -1.59 -5.51
CA LEU A 116 1.18 -2.16 -4.92
C LEU A 116 2.39 -1.71 -5.74
N GLY A 117 3.11 -0.73 -5.21
CA GLY A 117 4.32 -0.21 -5.82
C GLY A 117 5.50 -1.14 -5.56
N LEU A 118 6.27 -1.48 -6.60
CA LEU A 118 7.44 -2.38 -6.48
C LEU A 118 8.78 -1.71 -6.78
N ILE A 119 8.81 -0.41 -7.15
CA ILE A 119 10.10 0.25 -7.36
C ILE A 119 10.78 0.51 -6.01
N CYS A 120 12.07 0.16 -5.92
CA CYS A 120 12.92 0.49 -4.78
C CYS A 120 13.82 1.65 -5.17
N PHE A 121 13.75 2.77 -4.45
CA PHE A 121 14.68 3.89 -4.66
C PHE A 121 15.99 3.65 -3.88
N GLN A 122 17.11 3.61 -4.58
CA GLN A 122 18.47 3.55 -4.01
C GLN A 122 19.10 4.95 -3.79
N GLY A 123 18.28 5.98 -3.54
CA GLY A 123 18.76 7.34 -3.27
C GLY A 123 18.89 7.63 -1.78
N THR A 124 19.91 8.39 -1.38
CA THR A 124 20.22 8.81 0.01
C THR A 124 19.16 9.72 0.66
N ASP A 125 18.01 9.92 0.03
CA ASP A 125 16.92 10.70 0.60
C ASP A 125 15.99 9.79 1.42
N PHE A 126 16.49 9.43 2.61
CA PHE A 126 15.84 8.54 3.58
C PHE A 126 14.44 9.01 4.04
N ARG A 127 14.03 10.23 3.69
CA ARG A 127 12.66 10.73 3.94
C ARG A 127 11.62 10.16 2.99
N ALA A 128 12.03 9.70 1.80
CA ALA A 128 11.16 8.99 0.85
C ALA A 128 11.36 7.46 0.87
N ALA A 129 12.55 6.99 1.25
CA ALA A 129 12.92 5.58 1.23
C ALA A 129 12.32 4.70 2.35
N THR A 130 11.66 5.30 3.35
CA THR A 130 11.00 4.61 4.48
C THR A 130 9.69 3.90 4.11
N TRP A 131 9.27 3.96 2.84
CA TRP A 131 7.98 3.45 2.36
C TRP A 131 8.08 2.19 1.49
N ASN A 132 9.27 1.61 1.34
CA ASN A 132 9.39 0.33 0.66
C ASN A 132 8.92 -0.78 1.60
N LEU A 133 8.08 -1.69 1.10
CA LEU A 133 7.65 -2.90 1.81
C LEU A 133 8.82 -3.75 2.35
N PHE A 134 10.03 -3.52 1.80
CA PHE A 134 11.27 -4.25 2.08
C PHE A 134 12.38 -3.41 2.70
N SER A 135 12.19 -2.11 2.92
CA SER A 135 13.15 -1.32 3.71
C SER A 135 12.90 -1.60 5.19
N GLY A 136 13.47 -2.68 5.70
CA GLY A 136 13.50 -2.93 7.13
C GLY A 136 14.24 -1.79 7.83
N ASP A 137 13.64 -1.20 8.86
CA ASP A 137 14.36 -0.35 9.80
C ASP A 137 15.41 -1.23 10.50
N ALA A 138 16.66 -1.14 10.08
CA ALA A 138 17.77 -1.61 10.89
C ALA A 138 17.82 -0.72 12.15
N PRO A 139 17.89 -1.29 13.37
CA PRO A 139 18.10 -0.49 14.57
C PRO A 139 19.41 0.28 14.42
N GLN A 140 19.37 1.61 14.56
CA GLN A 140 20.58 2.39 14.77
C GLN A 140 21.12 2.05 16.17
N GLU A 141 22.00 1.06 16.26
CA GLU A 141 22.90 0.97 17.41
C GLU A 141 23.90 2.13 17.35
N GLY A 142 24.11 2.73 18.52
CA GLY A 142 24.69 4.05 18.70
C GLY A 142 26.05 4.26 18.05
N LEU A 143 26.16 5.39 17.36
CA LEU A 143 27.41 6.13 17.25
C LEU A 143 27.37 7.23 18.31
N LEU A 144 27.84 6.88 19.51
CA LEU A 144 28.38 7.87 20.44
C LEU A 144 29.72 8.33 19.85
N GLN A 145 29.83 9.63 19.57
CA GLN A 145 31.09 10.37 19.63
C GLN A 145 31.11 11.17 20.93
#